data_AF-A0A659UV41-F1
#
_entry.id   AF-A0A659UV41-F1
#
_cell.length_a   1.000
_cell.length_b   1.000
_cell.length_c   1.000
_cell.angle_alpha   90.00
_cell.angle_beta   90.00
_cell.angle_gamma   90.00
#
_symmetry.space_group_name_H-M   'P 1'
#
loop_
_entity.id
_entity.type
_entity.pdbx_description
1 polymer ?
#
loop_
_entity_poly.entity_id
_entity_poly.type
_entity_poly.pdbx_seq_one_letter_code
_entity_poly.pdbx_strand_id
1 'polypeptide(L)' 'GALAVTGMEQAIGRPVVTSNQATAWNCLRLCSDETAHPEFGSLMTLPLPCG' A
#
# COMPACT_ATOMS: atom_id res chain seq x y z
N GLY A 1 7.06 7.34 -7.64
CA GLY A 1 6.11 7.93 -6.67
C GLY A 1 4.94 6.99 -6.46
N ALA A 2 4.23 7.07 -5.34
CA ALA A 2 3.15 6.12 -4.98
C ALA A 2 2.06 5.95 -6.06
N LEU A 3 1.76 7.00 -6.84
CA LEU A 3 0.84 6.94 -7.98
C LEU A 3 1.29 6.00 -9.11
N ALA A 4 2.59 5.73 -9.22
CA ALA A 4 3.12 4.79 -10.21
C ALA A 4 2.84 3.33 -9.83
N VAL A 5 2.60 3.02 -8.54
CA VAL A 5 2.38 1.66 -8.07
C VAL A 5 1.12 1.07 -8.71
N THR A 6 0.01 1.79 -8.66
CA THR A 6 -1.26 1.37 -9.25
C THR A 6 -1.13 1.12 -10.76
N GLY A 7 -0.40 1.99 -11.48
CA GLY A 7 -0.11 1.79 -12.91
C GLY A 7 0.71 0.52 -13.20
N MET A 8 1.71 0.22 -12.35
CA MET A 8 2.50 -1.01 -12.46
C MET A 8 1.66 -2.25 -12.14
N GLU A 9 0.80 -2.20 -11.11
CA GLU A 9 -0.09 -3.31 -10.77
C GLU A 9 -1.05 -3.63 -11.92
N GLN A 10 -1.60 -2.61 -12.59
CA GLN A 10 -2.46 -2.81 -13.77
C GLN A 10 -1.69 -3.38 -14.97
N ALA A 11 -0.46 -2.93 -15.22
CA ALA A 11 0.35 -3.39 -16.34
C ALA A 11 0.84 -4.84 -16.16
N ILE A 12 1.16 -5.24 -14.93
CA ILE A 12 1.73 -6.56 -14.60
C ILE A 12 0.61 -7.56 -14.21
N GLY A 13 -0.55 -7.07 -13.78
CA GLY A 13 -1.65 -7.89 -13.27
C GLY A 13 -1.36 -8.52 -11.91
N ARG A 14 -0.43 -7.94 -11.12
CA ARG A 14 0.03 -8.47 -9.83
C ARG A 14 0.26 -7.33 -8.85
N PRO A 15 0.03 -7.55 -7.53
CA PRO A 15 0.38 -6.57 -6.52
C PRO A 15 1.85 -6.19 -6.55
N VAL A 16 2.15 -4.90 -6.38
CA VAL A 16 3.50 -4.34 -6.38
C VAL A 16 3.71 -3.59 -5.07
N VAL A 17 4.83 -3.87 -4.42
CA VAL A 17 5.24 -3.19 -3.19
C VAL A 17 6.56 -2.47 -3.42
N THR A 18 6.63 -1.20 -3.02
CA THR A 18 7.88 -0.43 -2.99
C THR A 18 8.26 -0.10 -1.56
N SER A 19 9.56 0.13 -1.28
CA SER A 19 10.02 0.43 0.08
C SER A 19 9.33 1.66 0.69
N ASN A 20 9.16 2.74 -0.07
CA ASN A 20 8.50 3.95 0.42
C ASN A 20 7.02 3.71 0.73
N GLN A 21 6.33 2.93 -0.10
CA GLN A 21 4.92 2.56 0.12
C GLN A 21 4.78 1.66 1.36
N ALA A 22 5.67 0.69 1.53
CA ALA A 22 5.67 -0.19 2.69
C ALA A 22 5.90 0.58 3.99
N THR A 23 6.86 1.52 4.01
CA THR A 23 7.09 2.39 5.17
C THR A 23 5.88 3.26 5.47
N ALA A 24 5.28 3.89 4.45
CA ALA A 24 4.09 4.73 4.63
C ALA A 24 2.90 3.92 5.18
N TRP A 25 2.62 2.76 4.59
CA TRP A 25 1.60 1.83 5.06
C TRP A 25 1.83 1.46 6.53
N ASN A 26 3.04 1.04 6.89
CA ASN A 26 3.35 0.63 8.26
C ASN A 26 3.18 1.79 9.25
N CYS A 27 3.62 3.01 8.90
CA CYS A 27 3.42 4.19 9.73
C CYS A 27 1.93 4.48 10.00
N LEU A 28 1.08 4.45 8.96
CA LEU A 28 -0.36 4.68 9.11
C LEU A 28 -1.00 3.64 10.04
N ARG A 29 -0.70 2.36 9.81
CA ARG A 29 -1.27 1.27 10.60
C ARG A 29 -0.79 1.27 12.05
N LEU A 30 0.46 1.62 12.31
CA LEU A 30 0.96 1.82 13.68
C LEU A 30 0.32 3.01 14.38
N CYS A 31 -0.08 4.05 13.64
CA CYS A 31 -0.85 5.18 14.15
C CYS A 31 -2.35 4.87 14.34
N SER A 32 -2.77 3.61 14.19
CA SER A 32 -4.18 3.19 14.20
C SER A 32 -5.03 3.86 13.12
N ASP A 33 -4.40 4.38 12.06
CA ASP A 33 -5.10 4.83 10.87
C ASP A 33 -5.34 3.63 9.96
N GLU A 34 -6.59 3.15 9.95
CA GLU A 34 -7.04 2.02 9.14
C GLU A 34 -7.63 2.44 7.79
N THR A 35 -7.52 3.72 7.42
CA THR A 35 -8.06 4.22 6.16
C THR A 35 -7.42 3.47 4.98
N ALA A 36 -8.27 2.99 4.08
CA ALA A 36 -7.86 2.34 2.84
C ALA A 36 -7.56 3.40 1.78
N HIS A 37 -6.38 3.32 1.17
CA HIS A 37 -5.95 4.22 0.09
C HIS A 37 -5.64 3.43 -1.19
N PRO A 38 -6.65 2.94 -1.92
CA PRO A 38 -6.46 2.17 -3.15
C PRO A 38 -5.70 2.94 -4.24
N GLU A 39 -5.72 4.28 -4.22
CA GLU A 39 -4.97 5.14 -5.12
C GLU A 39 -3.44 4.97 -5.03
N PHE A 40 -2.95 4.38 -3.93
CA PHE A 40 -1.53 4.13 -3.67
C PHE A 40 -1.16 2.64 -3.75
N GLY A 41 -1.98 1.81 -4.40
CA GLY A 41 -1.72 0.40 -4.66
C GLY A 41 -2.30 -0.54 -3.62
N SER A 42 -2.28 -1.84 -3.95
CA SER A 42 -3.02 -2.87 -3.21
C SER A 42 -2.64 -2.98 -1.73
N LEU A 43 -1.36 -2.78 -1.39
CA LEU A 43 -0.87 -2.81 0.01
C LEU A 43 -1.61 -1.82 0.90
N MET A 44 -1.94 -0.63 0.39
CA MET A 44 -2.52 0.48 1.14
C MET A 44 -4.00 0.25 1.51
N THR A 45 -4.57 -0.88 1.10
CA THR A 45 -5.92 -1.33 1.49
C THR A 45 -5.91 -2.40 2.57
N LEU A 46 -4.73 -2.93 2.92
CA LEU A 46 -4.61 -4.05 3.86
C LEU A 46 -4.47 -3.55 5.31
N PRO A 47 -5.06 -4.26 6.29
CA PRO A 47 -4.85 -4.01 7.71
C PRO A 47 -3.46 -4.49 8.16
N LEU A 48 -3.00 -4.03 9.33
CA LEU A 48 -1.81 -4.61 9.96
C LEU A 48 -2.11 -6.08 10.31
N PRO A 49 -1.26 -7.05 9.92
CA PRO A 49 -1.45 -8.42 10.37
C PRO A 49 -1.32 -8.49 11.89
N CYS A 50 -2.28 -9.13 12.55
CA CYS A 50 -2.07 -9.62 13.90
C CYS A 50 -1.00 -10.72 13.81
N GLY A 51 0.11 -10.55 14.54
CA GLY A 51 1.21 -11.53 14.57
C GLY A 51 0.81 -12.87 15.15
#